data_AF-A0A9N9DEU4-F1
#
_entry.id   AF-A0A9N9DEU4-F1
#
_cell.length_a   1.000
_cell.length_b   1.000
_cell.length_c   1.000
_cell.angle_alpha   90.00
_cell.angle_beta   90.00
_cell.angle_gamma   90.00
#
_symmetry.space_group_name_H-M   'P 1'
#
loop_
_entity.id
_entity.type
_entity.pdbx_description
1 polymer ?
#
loop_
_entity_poly.entity_id
_entity_poly.type
_entity_poly.pdbx_seq_one_letter_code
_entity_poly.pdbx_strand_id
1 'polypeptide(L)'
;EKSNDAQPASTAYDLVATEEQINRKYCGSSVCKFLFPFSIREQESRARLQVPGLIIMAQQTNRVLVLPNVGDARLGSCKSFTFDYYYSVESMRQSAPNTTFITQDHFLQWNQEMKAIKAKKYTTKIVELSNAVGKEYIGSNQLDLKRYRKKECLLPFDHLEYETNATLDLHIARKTGDQFVIDALQSVQSDVILIRYTAYKFNYSLLKYQPASLT
;
A
#
# COMPACT_ATOMS: atom_id res chain seq x y z
N GLU A 1 58.93 -13.96 28.77
CA GLU A 1 57.64 -13.27 28.54
C GLU A 1 57.44 -13.12 27.04
N LYS A 2 56.38 -13.74 26.47
CA LYS A 2 55.17 -13.09 25.89
C LYS A 2 55.54 -11.96 24.89
N SER A 3 55.07 -11.94 23.64
CA SER A 3 53.71 -12.22 23.19
C SER A 3 53.68 -12.62 21.71
N ASN A 4 52.90 -13.64 21.39
CA ASN A 4 52.44 -13.96 20.03
C ASN A 4 51.32 -12.96 19.67
N ASP A 5 51.55 -12.07 18.72
CA ASP A 5 50.47 -11.28 18.13
C ASP A 5 49.75 -12.11 17.07
N ALA A 6 48.76 -12.86 17.53
CA ALA A 6 47.73 -13.42 16.66
C ALA A 6 46.79 -12.28 16.23
N GLN A 7 46.86 -11.89 14.97
CA GLN A 7 45.79 -11.15 14.30
C GLN A 7 44.48 -11.96 14.40
N PRO A 8 43.37 -11.40 14.90
CA PRO A 8 42.08 -12.06 14.77
C PRO A 8 41.65 -12.01 13.31
N ALA A 9 41.44 -13.20 12.73
CA ALA A 9 40.83 -13.40 11.44
C ALA A 9 39.47 -12.70 11.37
N SER A 10 39.29 -11.83 10.38
CA SER A 10 37.99 -11.22 10.07
C SER A 10 37.05 -12.31 9.56
N THR A 11 36.22 -12.85 10.44
CA THR A 11 35.03 -13.59 10.02
C THR A 11 34.05 -12.57 9.44
N ALA A 12 33.97 -12.55 8.11
CA ALA A 12 32.84 -11.96 7.41
C ALA A 12 31.60 -12.79 7.76
N TYR A 13 31.00 -12.49 8.92
CA TYR A 13 29.61 -12.83 9.15
C TYR A 13 28.81 -11.94 8.21
N ASP A 14 28.21 -12.55 7.18
CA ASP A 14 27.11 -11.93 6.46
C ASP A 14 26.07 -11.53 7.51
N LEU A 15 26.03 -10.24 7.85
CA LEU A 15 25.06 -9.69 8.78
C LEU A 15 23.70 -9.80 8.09
N VAL A 16 22.97 -10.87 8.39
CA VAL A 16 21.57 -11.01 8.01
C VAL A 16 20.84 -9.79 8.57
N ALA A 17 20.32 -8.95 7.68
CA ALA A 17 19.63 -7.72 8.07
C ALA A 17 18.46 -8.06 9.01
N THR A 18 18.27 -7.28 10.06
CA THR A 18 17.14 -7.44 10.97
C THR A 18 15.84 -6.90 10.36
N GLU A 19 14.68 -7.33 10.86
CA GLU A 19 13.37 -6.78 10.44
C GLU A 19 13.35 -5.25 10.55
N GLU A 20 13.91 -4.68 11.62
CA GLU A 20 14.00 -3.23 11.79
C GLU A 20 14.88 -2.56 10.74
N GLN A 21 16.00 -3.15 10.36
CA GLN A 21 16.88 -2.61 9.32
C GLN A 21 16.18 -2.58 7.97
N ILE A 22 15.45 -3.65 7.63
CA ILE A 22 14.65 -3.72 6.40
C ILE A 22 13.50 -2.70 6.47
N ASN A 23 12.76 -2.62 7.58
CA ASN A 23 11.66 -1.65 7.73
C ASN A 23 12.16 -0.21 7.61
N ARG A 24 13.29 0.15 8.24
CA ARG A 24 13.88 1.50 8.12
C ARG A 24 14.28 1.82 6.69
N LYS A 25 14.80 0.84 5.94
CA LYS A 25 15.15 0.99 4.52
C LYS A 25 13.94 1.37 3.66
N TYR A 26 12.77 0.77 3.89
CA TYR A 26 11.60 0.96 3.01
C TYR A 26 10.57 1.97 3.52
N CYS A 27 10.36 2.10 4.82
CA CYS A 27 9.36 3.02 5.39
C CYS A 27 9.93 4.05 6.39
N GLY A 28 11.23 4.03 6.68
CA GLY A 28 11.85 4.96 7.63
C GLY A 28 11.52 4.70 9.11
N SER A 29 10.82 3.60 9.41
CA SER A 29 10.35 3.22 10.75
C SER A 29 10.84 1.81 11.11
N SER A 30 10.85 1.45 12.40
CA SER A 30 11.10 0.06 12.83
C SER A 30 9.95 -0.88 12.48
N VAL A 31 8.74 -0.35 12.27
CA VAL A 31 7.54 -1.08 11.87
C VAL A 31 6.91 -0.39 10.66
N CYS A 32 6.63 -1.15 9.61
CA CYS A 32 5.91 -0.65 8.44
C CYS A 32 4.45 -1.12 8.44
N LYS A 33 3.53 -0.18 8.21
CA LYS A 33 2.14 -0.47 7.83
C LYS A 33 1.88 0.10 6.46
N PHE A 34 1.19 -0.64 5.59
CA PHE A 34 1.01 -0.28 4.18
C PHE A 34 -0.46 -0.09 3.83
N LEU A 35 -0.69 0.87 2.92
CA LEU A 35 -1.92 1.07 2.18
C LEU A 35 -1.60 0.87 0.70
N PHE A 36 -2.13 -0.19 0.09
CA PHE A 36 -1.84 -0.52 -1.31
C PHE A 36 -3.11 -0.55 -2.16
N PRO A 37 -3.40 0.53 -2.91
CA PRO A 37 -4.48 0.57 -3.91
C PRO A 37 -4.15 -0.24 -5.16
N PHE A 38 -4.13 -1.57 -5.01
CA PHE A 38 -3.69 -2.49 -6.04
C PHE A 38 -4.60 -2.53 -7.28
N SER A 39 -5.85 -2.07 -7.20
CA SER A 39 -6.74 -2.03 -8.37
C SER A 39 -7.56 -0.75 -8.36
N ILE A 40 -7.28 0.16 -9.29
CA ILE A 40 -8.14 1.33 -9.57
C ILE A 40 -8.78 1.11 -10.94
N ARG A 41 -10.11 0.89 -10.98
CA ARG A 41 -10.80 0.51 -12.22
C ARG A 41 -11.05 1.66 -13.19
N GLU A 42 -10.88 2.90 -12.72
CA GLU A 42 -11.01 4.11 -13.54
C GLU A 42 -9.89 4.22 -14.59
N GLN A 43 -10.19 4.92 -15.69
CA GLN A 43 -9.14 5.38 -16.61
C GLN A 43 -8.22 6.38 -15.91
N GLU A 44 -6.96 6.44 -16.33
CA GLU A 44 -5.89 7.19 -15.68
C GLU A 44 -6.24 8.66 -15.44
N SER A 45 -6.87 9.33 -16.42
CA SER A 45 -7.33 10.72 -16.29
C SER A 45 -8.26 10.94 -15.09
N ARG A 46 -9.05 9.93 -14.72
CA ARG A 46 -9.92 9.93 -13.54
C ARG A 46 -9.28 9.26 -12.31
N ALA A 47 -8.42 8.27 -12.52
CA ALA A 47 -7.68 7.60 -11.47
C ALA A 47 -6.72 8.55 -10.75
N ARG A 48 -6.11 9.50 -11.49
CA ARG A 48 -5.31 10.60 -10.94
C ARG A 48 -6.08 11.43 -9.92
N LEU A 49 -7.38 11.65 -10.15
CA LEU A 49 -8.23 12.36 -9.19
C LEU A 49 -8.33 11.61 -7.86
N GLN A 50 -8.09 10.29 -7.85
CA GLN A 50 -8.19 9.48 -6.64
C GLN A 50 -6.95 9.54 -5.73
N VAL A 51 -5.80 9.92 -6.29
CA VAL A 51 -4.52 10.01 -5.58
C VAL A 51 -4.58 10.86 -4.30
N PRO A 52 -5.14 12.09 -4.28
CA PRO A 52 -5.24 12.87 -3.04
C PRO A 52 -6.03 12.17 -1.92
N GLY A 53 -7.11 11.45 -2.25
CA GLY A 53 -7.82 10.64 -1.26
C GLY A 53 -6.96 9.54 -0.68
N LEU A 54 -6.18 8.87 -1.52
CA LEU A 54 -5.24 7.82 -1.10
C LEU A 54 -4.13 8.37 -0.20
N ILE A 55 -3.62 9.57 -0.48
CA ILE A 55 -2.67 10.28 0.37
C ILE A 55 -3.29 10.54 1.74
N ILE A 56 -4.51 11.09 1.78
CA ILE A 56 -5.20 11.42 3.03
C ILE A 56 -5.53 10.16 3.82
N MET A 57 -6.03 9.10 3.17
CA MET A 57 -6.25 7.81 3.82
C MET A 57 -4.95 7.26 4.43
N ALA A 58 -3.83 7.33 3.70
CA ALA A 58 -2.53 6.89 4.21
C ALA A 58 -2.07 7.72 5.43
N GLN A 59 -2.22 9.04 5.38
CA GLN A 59 -1.90 9.93 6.52
C GLN A 59 -2.74 9.64 7.75
N GLN A 60 -4.07 9.58 7.57
CA GLN A 60 -5.02 9.41 8.68
C GLN A 60 -4.95 8.01 9.31
N THR A 61 -4.36 7.04 8.61
CA THR A 61 -4.14 5.68 9.14
C THR A 61 -2.68 5.41 9.51
N ASN A 62 -1.79 6.41 9.37
CA ASN A 62 -0.35 6.30 9.59
C ASN A 62 0.29 5.12 8.82
N ARG A 63 0.00 5.05 7.52
CA ARG A 63 0.45 3.99 6.62
C ARG A 63 1.30 4.56 5.49
N VAL A 64 2.28 3.78 5.06
CA VAL A 64 3.00 4.03 3.81
C VAL A 64 2.07 3.77 2.64
N LEU A 65 1.94 4.74 1.74
CA LEU A 65 1.18 4.54 0.50
C LEU A 65 2.05 3.83 -0.54
N VAL A 66 1.61 2.64 -0.96
CA VAL A 66 2.23 1.91 -2.08
C VAL A 66 1.65 2.44 -3.38
N LEU A 67 2.52 2.90 -4.27
CA LEU A 67 2.15 3.44 -5.58
C LEU A 67 2.03 2.28 -6.58
N PRO A 68 0.82 1.99 -7.09
CA PRO A 68 0.61 0.90 -8.02
C PRO A 68 1.25 1.20 -9.38
N ASN A 69 1.50 0.15 -10.15
CA ASN A 69 2.00 0.28 -11.51
C ASN A 69 0.99 0.99 -12.44
N VAL A 70 1.49 1.46 -13.59
CA VAL A 70 0.77 2.24 -14.61
C VAL A 70 0.80 1.49 -15.94
N GLY A 71 -0.29 1.51 -16.70
CA GLY A 71 -0.35 0.92 -18.04
C GLY A 71 -1.76 0.83 -18.60
N ASP A 72 -1.89 0.84 -19.92
CA ASP A 72 -3.17 0.87 -20.64
C ASP A 72 -4.11 1.98 -20.15
N ALA A 73 -3.55 3.17 -19.89
CA ALA A 73 -4.26 4.31 -19.31
C ALA A 73 -5.01 3.94 -18.01
N ARG A 74 -4.38 3.18 -17.10
CA ARG A 74 -4.92 2.79 -15.78
C ARG A 74 -3.80 2.60 -14.75
N LEU A 75 -4.19 2.62 -13.48
CA LEU A 75 -3.35 2.33 -12.32
C LEU A 75 -3.73 0.99 -11.68
N GLY A 76 -2.77 0.13 -11.39
CA GLY A 76 -3.00 -1.13 -10.68
C GLY A 76 -1.82 -2.11 -10.68
N SER A 77 -1.91 -3.13 -9.85
CA SER A 77 -0.87 -4.15 -9.63
C SER A 77 -0.48 -4.93 -10.87
N CYS A 78 -1.44 -5.21 -11.74
CA CYS A 78 -1.23 -5.94 -12.98
C CYS A 78 -0.59 -5.12 -14.10
N LYS A 79 -0.22 -3.86 -13.85
CA LYS A 79 0.31 -2.97 -14.87
C LYS A 79 1.82 -3.12 -15.04
N SER A 80 2.28 -2.83 -16.26
CA SER A 80 3.63 -3.19 -16.72
C SER A 80 4.70 -2.19 -16.35
N PHE A 81 4.35 -0.91 -16.16
CA PHE A 81 5.33 0.13 -15.88
C PHE A 81 5.23 0.56 -14.42
N THR A 82 6.37 0.81 -13.81
CA THR A 82 6.43 1.37 -12.47
C THR A 82 5.79 2.77 -12.45
N PHE A 83 5.30 3.18 -11.28
CA PHE A 83 4.66 4.49 -11.14
C PHE A 83 5.59 5.65 -11.54
N ASP A 84 6.86 5.54 -11.18
CA ASP A 84 7.91 6.53 -11.45
C ASP A 84 8.35 6.61 -12.92
N TYR A 85 7.89 5.69 -13.78
CA TYR A 85 8.04 5.83 -15.23
C TYR A 85 7.19 6.98 -15.79
N TYR A 86 6.01 7.24 -15.21
CA TYR A 86 5.06 8.26 -15.69
C TYR A 86 4.92 9.46 -14.77
N TYR A 87 5.26 9.32 -13.48
CA TYR A 87 4.98 10.30 -12.46
C TYR A 87 6.19 10.58 -11.58
N SER A 88 6.44 11.85 -11.25
CA SER A 88 7.49 12.20 -10.30
C SER A 88 7.06 11.86 -8.86
N VAL A 89 7.61 10.77 -8.32
CA VAL A 89 7.44 10.42 -6.89
C VAL A 89 8.00 11.53 -6.00
N GLU A 90 9.05 12.22 -6.45
CA GLU A 90 9.65 13.32 -5.70
C GLU A 90 8.72 14.52 -5.60
N SER A 91 8.05 14.89 -6.69
CA SER A 91 7.03 15.95 -6.67
C SER A 91 5.87 15.60 -5.74
N MET A 92 5.48 14.32 -5.66
CA MET A 92 4.47 13.89 -4.71
C MET A 92 4.95 14.03 -3.25
N ARG A 93 6.19 13.62 -2.94
CA ARG A 93 6.78 13.81 -1.61
C ARG A 93 6.81 15.28 -1.21
N GLN A 94 7.15 16.17 -2.14
CA GLN A 94 7.13 17.62 -1.89
C GLN A 94 5.70 18.14 -1.63
N SER A 95 4.71 17.63 -2.36
CA SER A 95 3.31 18.04 -2.20
C SER A 95 2.64 17.46 -0.94
N ALA A 96 3.14 16.34 -0.43
CA ALA A 96 2.60 15.62 0.72
C ALA A 96 3.74 15.13 1.64
N PRO A 97 4.48 16.06 2.28
CA PRO A 97 5.70 15.73 3.03
C PRO A 97 5.44 14.85 4.26
N ASN A 98 4.20 14.83 4.74
CA ASN A 98 3.78 13.99 5.88
C ASN A 98 3.32 12.58 5.45
N THR A 99 3.52 12.21 4.19
CA THR A 99 3.16 10.89 3.65
C THR A 99 4.40 10.17 3.14
N THR A 100 4.61 8.96 3.64
CA THR A 100 5.64 8.08 3.09
C THR A 100 5.09 7.34 1.88
N PHE A 101 5.86 7.36 0.79
CA PHE A 101 5.52 6.70 -0.48
C PHE A 101 6.59 5.69 -0.86
N ILE A 102 6.17 4.52 -1.34
CA ILE A 102 7.03 3.57 -2.04
C ILE A 102 6.38 3.10 -3.33
N THR A 103 7.18 2.75 -4.34
CA THR A 103 6.66 2.08 -5.53
C THR A 103 6.24 0.65 -5.20
N GLN A 104 5.38 0.07 -6.03
CA GLN A 104 5.02 -1.34 -5.95
C GLN A 104 6.24 -2.27 -6.00
N ASP A 105 7.27 -1.93 -6.78
CA ASP A 105 8.50 -2.71 -6.87
C ASP A 105 9.28 -2.68 -5.55
N HIS A 106 9.41 -1.51 -4.91
CA HIS A 106 9.99 -1.44 -3.57
C HIS A 106 9.16 -2.19 -2.53
N PHE A 107 7.84 -2.19 -2.65
CA PHE A 107 6.98 -3.00 -1.78
C PHE A 107 7.19 -4.51 -2.00
N LEU A 108 7.40 -4.94 -3.24
CA LEU A 108 7.72 -6.34 -3.57
C LEU A 108 9.09 -6.73 -3.00
N GLN A 109 10.10 -5.87 -3.15
CA GLN A 109 11.44 -6.10 -2.60
C GLN A 109 11.42 -6.19 -1.07
N TRP A 110 10.69 -5.29 -0.39
CA TRP A 110 10.45 -5.38 1.05
C TRP A 110 9.82 -6.72 1.44
N ASN A 111 8.80 -7.18 0.70
CA ASN A 111 8.13 -8.46 0.96
C ASN A 111 9.09 -9.66 0.81
N GLN A 112 9.97 -9.61 -0.20
CA GLN A 112 10.97 -10.64 -0.47
C GLN A 112 12.10 -10.65 0.58
N GLU A 113 12.57 -9.49 1.02
CA GLU A 113 13.58 -9.38 2.08
C GLU A 113 13.04 -9.91 3.41
N MET A 114 11.80 -9.56 3.78
CA MET A 114 11.13 -10.11 4.98
C MET A 114 11.01 -11.63 4.93
N LYS A 115 10.69 -12.18 3.76
CA LYS A 115 10.69 -13.63 3.54
C LYS A 115 12.06 -14.26 3.70
N ALA A 116 13.11 -13.63 3.15
CA ALA A 116 14.47 -14.16 3.18
C ALA A 116 14.98 -14.31 4.62
N ILE A 117 14.62 -13.38 5.50
CA ILE A 117 14.97 -13.43 6.93
C ILE A 117 13.98 -14.25 7.78
N LYS A 118 12.96 -14.85 7.14
CA LYS A 118 11.90 -15.64 7.79
C LYS A 118 11.15 -14.84 8.88
N ALA A 119 10.90 -13.56 8.61
CA ALA A 119 10.09 -12.71 9.46
C ALA A 119 8.69 -13.32 9.67
N LYS A 120 7.96 -12.85 10.69
CA LYS A 120 6.54 -13.16 10.81
C LYS A 120 5.81 -12.59 9.59
N LYS A 121 4.89 -13.37 9.01
CA LYS A 121 4.04 -12.86 7.92
C LYS A 121 3.21 -11.68 8.38
N TYR A 122 3.03 -10.74 7.46
CA TYR A 122 2.30 -9.50 7.71
C TYR A 122 0.81 -9.69 7.42
N THR A 123 0.00 -9.34 8.42
CA THR A 123 -1.46 -9.48 8.35
C THR A 123 -2.03 -8.55 7.28
N THR A 124 -2.98 -9.05 6.49
CA THR A 124 -3.47 -8.39 5.30
C THR A 124 -4.99 -8.44 5.21
N LYS A 125 -5.62 -7.27 5.06
CA LYS A 125 -7.06 -7.13 4.81
C LYS A 125 -7.32 -6.54 3.44
N ILE A 126 -8.25 -7.16 2.71
CA ILE A 126 -8.78 -6.61 1.45
C ILE A 126 -9.98 -5.72 1.77
N VAL A 127 -9.92 -4.49 1.28
CA VAL A 127 -10.99 -3.50 1.41
C VAL A 127 -11.49 -3.14 0.02
N GLU A 128 -12.78 -3.33 -0.24
CA GLU A 128 -13.43 -2.93 -1.47
C GLU A 128 -14.14 -1.59 -1.26
N LEU A 129 -13.71 -0.57 -1.99
CA LEU A 129 -14.37 0.73 -2.01
C LEU A 129 -15.30 0.80 -3.21
N SER A 130 -16.59 0.99 -2.95
CA SER A 130 -17.59 1.08 -4.01
C SER A 130 -18.64 2.16 -3.70
N ASN A 131 -19.37 2.59 -4.72
CA ASN A 131 -20.47 3.53 -4.54
C ASN A 131 -21.71 2.79 -4.03
N ALA A 132 -22.39 3.37 -3.03
CA ALA A 132 -23.71 2.94 -2.60
C ALA A 132 -24.83 3.57 -3.44
N VAL A 133 -25.92 2.83 -3.62
CA VAL A 133 -27.21 3.42 -3.98
C VAL A 133 -27.96 3.68 -2.67
N GLY A 134 -27.91 4.93 -2.19
CA GLY A 134 -28.56 5.32 -0.92
C GLY A 134 -27.55 5.68 0.18
N LYS A 135 -27.62 4.97 1.31
CA LYS A 135 -26.80 5.25 2.51
C LYS A 135 -25.48 4.48 2.49
N GLU A 136 -24.53 4.96 3.28
CA GLU A 136 -23.29 4.25 3.57
C GLU A 136 -23.56 2.98 4.38
N TYR A 137 -22.83 1.91 4.08
CA TYR A 137 -22.87 0.69 4.87
C TYR A 137 -21.59 -0.13 4.71
N ILE A 138 -21.34 -0.97 5.72
CA ILE A 138 -20.26 -1.94 5.74
C ILE A 138 -20.82 -3.32 5.37
N GLY A 139 -20.19 -3.97 4.41
CA GLY A 139 -20.50 -5.33 3.97
C GLY A 139 -19.29 -6.25 4.02
N SER A 140 -19.50 -7.49 3.57
CA SER A 140 -18.43 -8.47 3.37
C SER A 140 -18.81 -9.43 2.25
N ASN A 141 -17.87 -9.73 1.36
CA ASN A 141 -18.04 -10.73 0.31
C ASN A 141 -16.98 -11.84 0.45
N GLN A 142 -17.40 -13.09 0.30
CA GLN A 142 -16.47 -14.23 0.27
C GLN A 142 -15.68 -14.25 -1.04
N LEU A 143 -14.40 -14.62 -0.95
CA LEU A 143 -13.46 -14.69 -2.05
C LEU A 143 -12.73 -16.04 -2.07
N ASP A 144 -12.58 -16.61 -3.25
CA ASP A 144 -11.49 -17.57 -3.50
C ASP A 144 -10.18 -16.78 -3.58
N LEU A 145 -9.46 -16.72 -2.46
CA LEU A 145 -8.21 -15.95 -2.34
C LEU A 145 -7.16 -16.37 -3.37
N LYS A 146 -7.06 -17.66 -3.71
CA LYS A 146 -6.05 -18.13 -4.68
C LYS A 146 -6.37 -17.59 -6.06
N ARG A 147 -7.63 -17.72 -6.49
CA ARG A 147 -8.10 -17.20 -7.79
C ARG A 147 -8.03 -15.68 -7.82
N TYR A 148 -8.44 -15.01 -6.75
CA TYR A 148 -8.44 -13.55 -6.63
C TYR A 148 -7.03 -12.99 -6.75
N ARG A 149 -6.08 -13.51 -5.95
CA ARG A 149 -4.68 -13.08 -6.00
C ARG A 149 -4.04 -13.29 -7.36
N LYS A 150 -4.36 -14.40 -8.03
CA LYS A 150 -3.87 -14.64 -9.41
C LYS A 150 -4.40 -13.60 -10.38
N LYS A 151 -5.70 -13.33 -10.32
CA LYS A 151 -6.37 -12.38 -11.22
C LYS A 151 -5.88 -10.94 -11.03
N GLU A 152 -5.61 -10.56 -9.79
CA GLU A 152 -5.21 -9.20 -9.40
C GLU A 152 -3.69 -9.06 -9.24
N CYS A 153 -2.90 -10.01 -9.78
CA CYS A 153 -1.42 -9.97 -9.78
C CYS A 153 -0.79 -9.80 -8.39
N LEU A 154 -1.41 -10.37 -7.37
CA LEU A 154 -0.97 -10.34 -5.96
C LEU A 154 -0.21 -11.61 -5.54
N LEU A 155 -0.01 -12.56 -6.46
CA LEU A 155 0.77 -13.77 -6.17
C LEU A 155 2.23 -13.49 -5.79
N PRO A 156 2.95 -12.52 -6.41
CA PRO A 156 4.34 -12.24 -6.06
C PRO A 156 4.56 -11.79 -4.61
N PHE A 157 3.57 -11.16 -3.98
CA PHE A 157 3.60 -10.76 -2.57
C PHE A 157 3.21 -11.96 -1.68
N ASP A 158 4.11 -12.93 -1.55
CA ASP A 158 3.82 -14.21 -0.90
C ASP A 158 4.22 -14.29 0.59
N HIS A 159 4.79 -13.21 1.13
CA HIS A 159 5.04 -13.03 2.57
C HIS A 159 3.91 -12.23 3.28
N LEU A 160 2.68 -12.37 2.77
CA LEU A 160 1.46 -11.79 3.34
C LEU A 160 0.56 -12.90 3.92
N GLU A 161 -0.09 -12.61 5.04
CA GLU A 161 -1.10 -13.45 5.68
C GLU A 161 -2.46 -12.78 5.61
N TYR A 162 -3.38 -13.34 4.83
CA TYR A 162 -4.71 -12.76 4.62
C TYR A 162 -5.62 -13.15 5.78
N GLU A 163 -6.18 -12.17 6.49
CA GLU A 163 -6.92 -12.40 7.75
C GLU A 163 -8.12 -13.32 7.58
N THR A 164 -8.84 -13.19 6.46
CA THR A 164 -10.00 -14.03 6.14
C THR A 164 -10.14 -14.18 4.62
N ASN A 165 -11.00 -15.09 4.20
CA ASN A 165 -11.47 -15.15 2.82
C ASN A 165 -12.57 -14.11 2.51
N ALA A 166 -12.81 -13.12 3.36
CA ALA A 166 -13.85 -12.12 3.20
C ALA A 166 -13.30 -10.70 3.13
N THR A 167 -13.81 -9.92 2.18
CA THR A 167 -13.51 -8.49 2.05
C THR A 167 -14.17 -7.68 3.17
N LEU A 168 -13.63 -6.49 3.43
CA LEU A 168 -14.36 -5.41 4.07
C LEU A 168 -14.89 -4.50 2.97
N ASP A 169 -16.20 -4.49 2.76
CA ASP A 169 -16.81 -3.69 1.69
C ASP A 169 -17.33 -2.38 2.26
N LEU A 170 -16.80 -1.26 1.78
CA LEU A 170 -17.24 0.06 2.16
C LEU A 170 -18.05 0.65 1.00
N HIS A 171 -19.36 0.75 1.20
CA HIS A 171 -20.27 1.33 0.24
C HIS A 171 -20.49 2.80 0.60
N ILE A 172 -20.07 3.69 -0.30
CA ILE A 172 -19.95 5.13 -0.02
C ILE A 172 -21.10 5.90 -0.66
N ALA A 173 -21.78 6.75 0.12
CA ALA A 173 -22.81 7.65 -0.40
C ALA A 173 -22.18 8.89 -1.04
N ARG A 174 -22.83 9.46 -2.07
CA ARG A 174 -22.30 10.56 -2.89
C ARG A 174 -21.98 11.88 -2.15
N LYS A 175 -22.37 12.03 -0.87
CA LYS A 175 -22.38 13.33 -0.16
C LYS A 175 -21.52 13.38 1.12
N THR A 176 -21.03 12.25 1.65
CA THR A 176 -20.48 12.18 3.03
C THR A 176 -19.27 11.26 3.21
N GLY A 177 -18.68 10.76 2.11
CA GLY A 177 -17.88 9.53 2.13
C GLY A 177 -16.55 9.53 2.89
N ASP A 178 -15.91 10.68 3.09
CA ASP A 178 -14.48 10.69 3.45
C ASP A 178 -14.24 10.21 4.88
N GLN A 179 -14.98 10.75 5.85
CA GLN A 179 -14.82 10.40 7.27
C GLN A 179 -15.23 8.94 7.53
N PHE A 180 -16.32 8.48 6.93
CA PHE A 180 -16.76 7.09 7.04
C PHE A 180 -15.68 6.10 6.57
N VAL A 181 -15.03 6.38 5.45
CA VAL A 181 -13.93 5.53 4.94
C VAL A 181 -12.73 5.59 5.88
N ILE A 182 -12.35 6.78 6.37
CA ILE A 182 -11.23 6.94 7.30
C ILE A 182 -11.48 6.15 8.60
N ASP A 183 -12.64 6.32 9.21
CA ASP A 183 -13.02 5.63 10.46
C ASP A 183 -12.99 4.11 10.27
N ALA A 184 -13.53 3.63 9.15
CA ALA A 184 -13.49 2.22 8.82
C ALA A 184 -12.06 1.71 8.64
N LEU A 185 -11.19 2.44 7.93
CA LEU A 185 -9.79 2.05 7.73
C LEU A 185 -8.95 2.13 9.02
N GLN A 186 -9.24 3.07 9.92
CA GLN A 186 -8.60 3.16 11.24
C GLN A 186 -8.97 1.97 12.14
N SER A 187 -10.14 1.36 11.94
CA SER A 187 -10.53 0.14 12.66
C SER A 187 -9.77 -1.11 12.21
N VAL A 188 -9.16 -1.09 11.01
CA VAL A 188 -8.42 -2.23 10.44
C VAL A 188 -7.03 -2.34 11.07
N GLN A 189 -6.82 -3.41 11.84
CA GLN A 189 -5.58 -3.65 12.57
C GLN A 189 -4.45 -4.22 11.71
N SER A 190 -4.76 -4.74 10.53
CA SER A 190 -3.80 -5.43 9.66
C SER A 190 -2.60 -4.56 9.30
N ASP A 191 -1.45 -5.18 9.11
CA ASP A 191 -0.23 -4.50 8.69
C ASP A 191 -0.36 -3.94 7.26
N VAL A 192 -1.04 -4.68 6.38
CA VAL A 192 -1.28 -4.30 4.99
C VAL A 192 -2.77 -4.18 4.72
N ILE A 193 -3.19 -3.03 4.19
CA ILE A 193 -4.52 -2.84 3.64
C ILE A 193 -4.42 -2.83 2.12
N LEU A 194 -5.05 -3.80 1.46
CA LEU A 194 -5.19 -3.87 0.01
C LEU A 194 -6.51 -3.21 -0.38
N ILE A 195 -6.43 -2.06 -1.05
CA ILE A 195 -7.62 -1.33 -1.52
C ILE A 195 -7.92 -1.70 -2.96
N ARG A 196 -9.15 -2.17 -3.19
CA ARG A 196 -9.75 -2.24 -4.52
C ARG A 196 -10.73 -1.09 -4.69
N TYR A 197 -10.41 -0.20 -5.62
CA TYR A 197 -11.17 1.01 -5.89
C TYR A 197 -12.09 0.81 -7.10
N THR A 198 -13.40 0.76 -6.83
CA THR A 198 -14.46 0.62 -7.85
C THR A 198 -15.46 1.77 -7.85
N ALA A 199 -15.29 2.75 -6.96
CA ALA A 199 -16.13 3.94 -6.90
C ALA A 199 -15.84 4.90 -8.08
N TYR A 200 -16.89 5.35 -8.75
CA TYR A 200 -16.82 6.24 -9.92
C TYR A 200 -16.73 7.75 -9.58
N LYS A 201 -17.06 8.15 -8.34
CA LYS A 201 -17.21 9.56 -7.94
C LYS A 201 -16.96 9.74 -6.45
N PHE A 202 -15.70 9.67 -6.04
CA PHE A 202 -15.33 10.33 -4.79
C PHE A 202 -15.31 11.84 -5.05
N ASN A 203 -16.03 12.61 -4.22
CA ASN A 203 -16.03 14.06 -4.37
C ASN A 203 -14.90 14.66 -3.51
N TYR A 204 -13.71 14.74 -4.09
CA TYR A 204 -12.52 15.31 -3.45
C TYR A 204 -12.64 16.78 -3.07
N SER A 205 -13.71 17.48 -3.46
CA SER A 205 -13.93 18.88 -3.08
C SER A 205 -14.15 19.11 -1.58
N LEU A 206 -14.34 18.06 -0.78
CA LEU A 206 -14.37 18.15 0.68
C LEU A 206 -12.97 18.08 1.32
N LEU A 207 -11.95 17.69 0.56
CA LEU A 207 -10.56 17.69 1.02
C LEU A 207 -9.99 19.08 0.74
N LYS A 208 -9.74 19.85 1.82
CA LYS A 208 -9.17 21.22 1.77
C LYS A 208 -7.81 21.33 1.05
N TYR A 209 -7.23 20.21 0.63
CA TYR A 209 -5.97 20.14 -0.09
C TYR A 209 -6.24 19.63 -1.51
N GLN A 210 -6.16 20.53 -2.49
CA GLN A 210 -5.90 20.10 -3.86
C GLN A 210 -4.46 19.59 -3.91
N PRO A 211 -4.21 18.35 -4.38
CA PRO A 211 -2.85 17.90 -4.59
C PRO A 211 -2.22 18.74 -5.71
N ALA A 212 -0.91 18.92 -5.64
CA ALA A 212 -0.15 19.53 -6.72
C ALA A 212 -0.38 18.77 -8.03
N SER A 213 -0.31 19.49 -9.16
CA SER A 213 -0.40 18.88 -10.48
C SER A 213 0.63 17.76 -10.59
N LEU A 214 0.21 16.62 -11.12
CA LEU A 214 1.08 15.47 -11.41
C LEU A 214 1.94 15.70 -12.67
N THR A 215 2.16 16.97 -13.04
CA THR A 215 2.94 17.43 -14.20
C THR A 215 4.07 18.34 -13.73
#